data_AF-A0A8T6H8I0-F1
#
_entry.id   AF-A0A8T6H8I0-F1
#
_cell.length_a   1.000
_cell.length_b   1.000
_cell.length_c   1.000
_cell.angle_alpha   90.00
_cell.angle_beta   90.00
_cell.angle_gamma   90.00
#
_symmetry.space_group_name_H-M   'P 1'
#
loop_
_entity.id
_entity.type
_entity.pdbx_description
1 polymer ?
#
loop_
_entity_poly.entity_id
_entity_poly.type
_entity_poly.pdbx_seq_one_letter_code
_entity_poly.pdbx_strand_id
1 'polypeptide(L)'
;MSVAGLLISLLLGLIAVAIVARPLYSAAPSSVDATTDDQKERARNYYERVLVNIRDLDEDLATGKIIEADHGRERAVWVQRGIALLRLQDQLAAQRATSDAANIRDIDALIEAAVAAHREDEEAAQGERLR
;
A
#
# COMPACT_ATOMS: atom_id res chain seq x y z
N MET A 1 0.68 41.38 -28.73
CA MET A 1 0.69 40.12 -27.95
C MET A 1 -0.07 39.08 -28.74
N SER A 2 0.57 37.97 -29.14
CA SER A 2 -0.05 37.00 -30.06
C SER A 2 -1.12 36.17 -29.35
N VAL A 3 -2.35 36.21 -29.85
CA VAL A 3 -3.50 35.41 -29.35
C VAL A 3 -3.14 33.91 -29.33
N ALA A 4 -2.33 33.45 -30.28
CA ALA A 4 -1.83 32.08 -30.30
C ALA A 4 -0.97 31.75 -29.07
N GLY A 5 -0.14 32.69 -28.61
CA GLY A 5 0.68 32.52 -27.41
C GLY A 5 -0.15 32.43 -26.13
N LEU A 6 -1.26 33.17 -26.06
CA LEU A 6 -2.21 33.11 -24.94
C LEU A 6 -2.95 31.76 -24.86
N LEU A 7 -3.33 31.20 -26.01
CA LEU A 7 -3.98 29.88 -26.05
C LEU A 7 -3.04 28.76 -25.63
N ILE A 8 -1.77 28.82 -26.05
CA ILE A 8 -0.76 27.81 -25.71
C ILE A 8 -0.44 27.86 -24.22
N SER A 9 -0.25 29.06 -23.64
CA SER A 9 0.05 29.20 -22.22
C SER A 9 -1.12 28.79 -21.33
N LEU A 10 -2.36 29.08 -21.74
CA LEU A 10 -3.57 28.61 -21.06
C LEU A 10 -3.68 27.08 -21.06
N LEU A 11 -3.43 26.44 -22.21
CA LEU A 11 -3.48 24.99 -22.34
C LEU A 11 -2.42 24.31 -21.46
N LEU A 12 -1.17 24.80 -21.47
CA LEU A 12 -0.11 24.29 -20.61
C LEU A 12 -0.44 24.48 -19.12
N GLY A 13 -1.03 25.62 -18.76
CA GLY A 13 -1.49 25.88 -17.40
C GLY A 13 -2.54 24.88 -16.93
N LEU A 14 -3.53 24.57 -17.78
CA LEU A 14 -4.55 23.57 -17.48
C LEU A 14 -3.96 22.16 -17.32
N ILE A 15 -3.00 21.78 -18.17
CA ILE A 15 -2.31 20.48 -18.05
C ILE A 15 -1.52 20.41 -16.74
N ALA A 16 -0.77 21.45 -16.39
CA ALA A 16 -0.02 21.50 -15.15
C ALA A 16 -0.93 21.42 -13.92
N VAL A 17 -2.04 22.18 -13.92
CA VAL A 17 -3.05 22.10 -12.87
C VAL A 17 -3.67 20.71 -12.81
N ALA A 18 -3.97 20.08 -13.94
CA ALA A 18 -4.51 18.72 -13.98
C ALA A 18 -3.52 17.68 -13.40
N ILE A 19 -2.22 17.80 -13.69
CA ILE A 19 -1.19 16.90 -13.13
C ILE A 19 -1.08 17.06 -11.62
N VAL A 20 -1.08 18.31 -11.12
CA VAL A 20 -0.99 18.62 -9.68
C VAL A 20 -2.28 18.25 -8.94
N ALA A 21 -3.44 18.43 -9.57
CA ALA A 21 -4.74 18.12 -8.98
C ALA A 21 -5.09 16.63 -9.04
N ARG A 22 -4.53 15.88 -9.99
CA ARG A 22 -4.74 14.42 -10.14
C ARG A 22 -4.56 13.63 -8.84
N PRO A 23 -3.47 13.77 -8.05
CA PRO A 23 -3.32 13.04 -6.79
C PRO A 23 -4.35 13.42 -5.72
N LEU A 24 -4.97 14.61 -5.82
CA LEU A 24 -5.98 15.07 -4.88
C LEU A 24 -7.35 14.44 -5.14
N TYR A 25 -7.64 14.07 -6.40
CA TYR A 25 -8.88 13.40 -6.80
C TYR A 25 -8.75 11.88 -6.91
N SER A 26 -7.53 11.34 -6.95
CA SER A 26 -7.30 9.88 -6.99
C SER A 26 -7.37 9.21 -5.61
N ALA A 27 -7.88 9.89 -4.58
CA ALA A 27 -8.26 9.28 -3.30
C ALA A 27 -9.56 8.46 -3.41
N ALA A 28 -9.77 7.78 -4.54
CA ALA A 28 -10.77 6.73 -4.63
C ALA A 28 -10.12 5.47 -4.02
N PRO A 29 -10.60 4.99 -2.85
CA PRO A 29 -10.02 3.84 -2.20
C PRO A 29 -10.30 2.58 -3.03
N SER A 30 -9.27 2.00 -3.65
CA SER A 30 -9.26 0.56 -3.91
C SER A 30 -9.19 -0.12 -2.53
N SER A 31 -10.35 -0.50 -2.02
CA SER A 31 -10.71 -0.52 -0.59
C SER A 31 -10.14 -1.67 0.26
N VAL A 32 -9.11 -2.39 -0.20
CA VAL A 32 -8.48 -3.47 0.58
C VAL A 32 -6.94 -3.37 0.59
N ASP A 33 -6.33 -3.04 -0.55
CA ASP A 33 -4.86 -2.95 -0.65
C ASP A 33 -4.30 -1.63 -0.14
N ALA A 34 -5.00 -0.52 -0.38
CA ALA A 34 -4.55 0.80 0.05
C ALA A 34 -4.44 0.92 1.58
N THR A 35 -5.31 0.22 2.32
CA THR A 35 -5.29 0.23 3.79
C THR A 35 -4.16 -0.62 4.37
N THR A 36 -3.82 -1.73 3.72
CA THR A 36 -2.77 -2.64 4.20
C THR A 36 -1.39 -2.06 3.97
N ASP A 37 -1.16 -1.40 2.83
CA ASP A 37 0.11 -0.73 2.53
C ASP A 37 0.35 0.49 3.41
N ASP A 38 -0.69 1.29 3.65
CA ASP A 38 -0.65 2.41 4.58
C ASP A 38 -0.42 1.94 6.04
N GLN A 39 -1.03 0.81 6.46
CA GLN A 39 -0.73 0.19 7.76
C GLN A 39 0.72 -0.31 7.86
N LYS A 40 1.25 -0.92 6.80
CA LYS A 40 2.64 -1.40 6.75
C LYS A 40 3.63 -0.24 6.83
N GLU A 41 3.38 0.83 6.08
CA GLU A 41 4.21 2.04 6.10
C GLU A 41 4.20 2.69 7.50
N ARG A 42 3.03 2.83 8.11
CA ARG A 42 2.92 3.30 9.51
C ARG A 42 3.71 2.41 10.46
N ALA A 43 3.55 1.09 10.39
CA ALA A 43 4.26 0.15 11.26
C ALA A 43 5.79 0.27 11.11
N ARG A 44 6.29 0.48 9.87
CA ARG A 44 7.71 0.72 9.60
C ARG A 44 8.19 2.03 10.21
N ASN A 45 7.46 3.13 9.99
CA ASN A 45 7.83 4.44 10.52
C ASN A 45 7.85 4.44 12.07
N TYR A 46 6.92 3.72 12.70
CA TYR A 46 6.94 3.54 14.16
C TYR A 46 8.12 2.70 14.63
N TYR A 47 8.51 1.66 13.89
CA TYR A 47 9.68 0.85 14.22
C TYR A 47 10.98 1.66 14.17
N GLU A 48 11.16 2.52 13.16
CA GLU A 48 12.29 3.42 13.07
C GLU A 48 12.37 4.37 14.29
N ARG A 49 11.23 4.89 14.75
CA ARG A 49 11.18 5.71 15.98
C ARG A 49 11.58 4.93 17.23
N VAL A 50 11.18 3.65 17.33
CA VAL A 50 11.61 2.80 18.44
C VAL A 50 13.13 2.64 18.45
N LEU A 51 13.76 2.44 17.28
CA LEU A 51 15.22 2.32 17.18
C LEU A 51 15.93 3.60 17.59
N VAL A 52 15.43 4.77 17.17
CA VAL A 52 15.97 6.07 17.61
C VAL A 52 15.87 6.20 19.13
N ASN A 53 14.71 5.90 19.73
CA ASN A 53 14.54 6.01 21.17
C ASN A 53 15.44 5.06 21.97
N ILE A 54 15.68 3.84 21.48
CA ILE A 54 16.62 2.90 22.12
C ILE A 54 18.03 3.47 22.05
N ARG A 55 18.43 4.00 20.89
CA ARG A 55 19.74 4.61 20.71
C ARG A 55 19.92 5.82 21.62
N ASP A 56 18.94 6.71 21.69
CA ASP A 56 18.98 7.89 22.56
C ASP A 56 19.10 7.48 24.03
N LEU A 57 18.42 6.40 24.45
CA LEU A 57 18.57 5.83 25.79
C LEU A 57 19.99 5.32 26.05
N ASP A 58 20.58 4.61 25.09
CA ASP A 58 21.95 4.10 25.19
C ASP A 58 22.96 5.27 25.25
N GLU A 59 22.72 6.36 24.51
CA GLU A 59 23.52 7.60 24.56
C GLU A 59 23.35 8.33 25.91
N ASP A 60 22.14 8.37 26.46
CA ASP A 60 21.86 8.99 27.76
C ASP A 60 22.54 8.24 28.92
N LEU A 61 22.60 6.90 28.85
CA LEU A 61 23.37 6.10 29.81
C LEU A 61 24.88 6.36 29.64
N ALA A 62 25.39 6.34 28.41
CA ALA A 62 26.80 6.57 28.13
C ALA A 62 27.29 7.96 28.58
N THR A 63 26.41 8.96 28.53
CA THR A 63 26.69 10.33 29.00
C THR A 63 26.40 10.54 30.49
N GLY A 64 25.88 9.52 31.17
CA GLY A 64 25.56 9.55 32.60
C GLY A 64 24.35 10.41 32.96
N LYS A 65 23.48 10.73 32.00
CA LYS A 65 22.22 11.46 32.24
C LYS A 65 21.19 10.60 32.99
N ILE A 66 21.27 9.29 32.80
CA ILE A 66 20.40 8.31 33.46
C ILE A 66 21.24 7.23 34.14
N ILE A 67 20.64 6.57 35.14
CA ILE A 67 21.26 5.44 35.84
C ILE A 67 20.89 4.11 35.17
N GLU A 68 21.75 3.10 35.34
CA GLU A 68 21.58 1.75 34.75
C GLU A 68 20.20 1.13 35.04
N ALA A 69 19.68 1.33 36.27
CA ALA A 69 18.40 0.77 36.67
C ALA A 69 17.22 1.37 35.85
N ASP A 70 17.27 2.67 35.56
CA ASP A 70 16.25 3.34 34.75
C ASP A 70 16.42 3.02 33.27
N HIS A 71 17.67 3.00 32.77
CA HIS A 71 17.98 2.55 31.41
C HIS A 71 17.42 1.16 31.13
N GLY A 72 17.71 0.18 31.98
CA GLY A 72 17.25 -1.20 31.79
C GLY A 72 15.72 -1.32 31.75
N ARG A 73 15.03 -0.59 32.65
CA ARG A 73 13.56 -0.57 32.73
C ARG A 73 12.94 0.03 31.46
N GLU A 74 13.42 1.18 31.02
CA GLU A 74 12.87 1.89 29.87
C GLU A 74 13.23 1.22 28.55
N ARG A 75 14.46 0.71 28.42
CA ARG A 75 14.90 -0.05 27.25
C ARG A 75 14.06 -1.32 27.07
N ALA A 76 13.71 -2.02 28.15
CA ALA A 76 12.84 -3.20 28.07
C ALA A 76 11.46 -2.86 27.47
N VAL A 77 10.89 -1.71 27.83
CA VAL A 77 9.60 -1.24 27.26
C VAL A 77 9.73 -0.97 25.76
N TRP A 78 10.79 -0.29 25.34
CA TRP A 78 11.01 0.01 23.92
C TRP A 78 11.29 -1.24 23.09
N VAL A 79 12.08 -2.18 23.62
CA VAL A 79 12.33 -3.48 22.99
C VAL A 79 11.03 -4.26 22.82
N GLN A 80 10.17 -4.30 23.85
CA GLN A 80 8.88 -4.96 23.77
C GLN A 80 7.98 -4.35 22.69
N ARG A 81 7.98 -3.01 22.58
CA ARG A 81 7.26 -2.29 21.50
C ARG A 81 7.83 -2.63 20.12
N GLY A 82 9.16 -2.70 19.98
CA GLY A 82 9.82 -3.11 18.74
C GLY A 82 9.41 -4.53 18.31
N ILE A 83 9.40 -5.49 19.23
CA ILE A 83 8.95 -6.87 18.98
C ILE A 83 7.49 -6.91 18.52
N ALA A 84 6.61 -6.14 19.17
CA ALA A 84 5.20 -6.06 18.79
C ALA A 84 5.02 -5.51 17.37
N LEU A 85 5.78 -4.48 16.99
CA LEU A 85 5.76 -3.90 15.64
C LEU A 85 6.29 -4.86 14.58
N LEU A 86 7.35 -5.64 14.87
CA LEU A 86 7.85 -6.65 13.94
C LEU A 86 6.80 -7.75 13.69
N ARG A 87 6.15 -8.25 14.74
CA ARG A 87 5.06 -9.22 14.60
C ARG A 87 3.88 -8.68 13.79
N LEU A 88 3.56 -7.39 13.96
CA LEU A 88 2.51 -6.75 13.17
C LEU A 88 2.91 -6.69 11.68
N GLN A 89 4.16 -6.37 11.36
CA GLN A 89 4.63 -6.37 9.98
C GLN A 89 4.56 -7.76 9.34
N ASP A 90 4.94 -8.81 10.08
CA ASP A 90 4.82 -10.20 9.63
C ASP A 90 3.35 -10.58 9.36
N GLN A 91 2.44 -10.19 10.24
CA GLN A 91 1.00 -10.43 10.07
C GLN A 91 0.43 -9.72 8.85
N LEU A 92 0.79 -8.44 8.64
CA LEU A 92 0.36 -7.68 7.46
C LEU A 92 0.90 -8.29 6.16
N ALA A 93 2.14 -8.79 6.18
CA ALA A 93 2.73 -9.49 5.04
C ALA A 93 1.99 -10.81 4.72
N ALA A 94 1.65 -11.59 5.75
CA ALA A 94 0.90 -12.83 5.59
C ALA A 94 -0.54 -12.60 5.11
N GLN A 95 -1.21 -11.55 5.60
CA GLN A 95 -2.54 -11.16 5.13
C GLN A 95 -2.53 -10.79 3.65
N ARG A 96 -1.56 -9.99 3.20
CA ARG A 96 -1.43 -9.63 1.78
C ARG A 96 -1.24 -10.85 0.90
N ALA A 97 -0.34 -11.77 1.27
CA ALA A 97 -0.10 -12.99 0.50
C ALA A 97 -1.37 -13.86 0.38
N THR A 98 -2.20 -13.89 1.43
CA THR A 98 -3.48 -14.63 1.43
C THR A 98 -4.52 -13.96 0.55
N SER A 99 -4.65 -12.63 0.62
CA SER A 99 -5.56 -11.85 -0.23
C SER A 99 -5.19 -11.94 -1.70
N ASP A 100 -3.90 -11.83 -2.04
CA ASP A 100 -3.42 -11.96 -3.42
C ASP A 100 -3.76 -13.35 -3.99
N ALA A 101 -3.54 -14.41 -3.21
CA ALA A 101 -3.86 -15.78 -3.62
C ALA A 101 -5.37 -16.06 -3.72
N ALA A 102 -6.21 -15.34 -2.96
CA ALA A 102 -7.66 -15.42 -3.10
C ALA A 102 -8.14 -14.69 -4.37
N ASN A 103 -7.67 -13.44 -4.57
CA ASN A 103 -7.99 -12.64 -5.75
C ASN A 103 -7.60 -13.34 -7.07
N ILE A 104 -6.42 -13.97 -7.14
CA ILE A 104 -5.99 -14.71 -8.34
C ILE A 104 -6.96 -15.86 -8.66
N ARG A 105 -7.38 -16.63 -7.65
CA ARG A 105 -8.33 -17.74 -7.83
C ARG A 105 -9.70 -17.26 -8.29
N ASP A 106 -10.16 -16.13 -7.75
CA ASP A 106 -11.43 -15.52 -8.16
C ASP A 106 -11.37 -15.00 -9.60
N ILE A 107 -10.24 -14.42 -10.01
CA ILE A 107 -10.00 -14.00 -11.40
C ILE A 107 -9.97 -15.20 -12.35
N ASP A 108 -9.28 -16.29 -12.00
CA ASP A 108 -9.23 -17.50 -12.83
C ASP A 108 -10.64 -18.11 -13.02
N ALA A 109 -11.47 -18.12 -11.97
CA ALA A 109 -12.85 -18.58 -12.06
C ALA A 109 -13.71 -17.69 -12.97
N LEU A 110 -13.53 -16.37 -12.91
CA LEU A 110 -14.21 -15.42 -13.79
C LEU A 110 -13.79 -15.60 -15.26
N ILE A 111 -12.51 -15.86 -15.52
CA ILE A 111 -11.99 -16.13 -16.86
C ILE A 111 -12.58 -17.43 -17.41
N GLU A 112 -12.58 -18.51 -16.64
CA GLU A 112 -13.13 -19.80 -17.10
C GLU A 112 -14.63 -19.69 -17.40
N ALA A 113 -15.39 -18.98 -16.56
CA ALA A 113 -16.81 -18.74 -16.81
C ALA A 113 -17.06 -17.93 -18.09
N ALA A 114 -16.24 -16.90 -18.35
CA ALA A 114 -16.34 -16.10 -19.57
C ALA A 114 -15.98 -16.92 -20.83
N VAL A 115 -14.97 -17.80 -20.73
CA VAL A 115 -14.57 -18.68 -21.85
C VAL A 115 -15.63 -19.74 -22.13
N ALA A 116 -16.26 -20.31 -21.08
CA ALA A 116 -17.34 -21.28 -21.24
C ALA A 116 -18.56 -20.67 -21.96
N ALA A 117 -18.98 -19.47 -21.55
CA ALA A 117 -20.06 -18.74 -22.22
C ALA A 117 -19.76 -18.48 -23.70
N HIS A 118 -18.51 -18.10 -24.03
CA HIS A 118 -18.11 -17.88 -25.41
C HIS A 118 -18.10 -19.15 -26.26
N ARG A 119 -17.73 -20.31 -25.69
CA ARG A 119 -17.79 -21.60 -26.39
C ARG A 119 -19.22 -22.01 -26.72
N GLU A 120 -20.16 -21.81 -25.80
CA GLU A 120 -21.58 -22.10 -26.02
C GLU A 120 -22.17 -21.22 -27.14
N ASP A 121 -21.80 -19.93 -27.20
CA ASP A 121 -22.21 -19.02 -28.27
C ASP A 121 -21.64 -19.42 -29.64
N GLU A 122 -20.39 -19.89 -29.70
CA GLU A 122 -19.76 -20.37 -30.93
C GLU A 122 -20.36 -21.70 -31.43
N GLU A 123 -20.68 -22.62 -30.52
CA GLU A 123 -21.35 -23.88 -30.85
C GLU A 123 -22.78 -23.64 -31.34
N ALA A 124 -23.51 -22.69 -30.74
CA ALA A 124 -24.83 -22.27 -31.21
C ALA A 124 -24.77 -21.65 -32.62
N ALA A 125 -23.77 -20.80 -32.89
CA ALA A 125 -23.57 -20.16 -34.19
C ALA A 125 -23.12 -21.14 -35.30
N GLN A 126 -22.41 -22.23 -34.96
CA GLN A 126 -22.04 -23.28 -35.91
C GLN A 126 -23.18 -24.26 -36.20
N GLY A 127 -24.02 -24.56 -35.21
CA GLY A 127 -25.21 -25.42 -35.38
C GLY A 127 -26.27 -24.82 -36.32
N GLU A 128 -26.39 -23.49 -36.38
CA GLU A 128 -27.33 -22.79 -37.26
C GLU A 128 -26.86 -22.73 -38.72
N ARG A 129 -25.55 -22.85 -38.98
CA ARG A 129 -24.96 -22.85 -40.34
C ARG A 129 -24.98 -24.22 -41.04
N LEU A 130 -25.26 -25.29 -40.32
CA LEU A 130 -25.29 -26.68 -40.83
C LEU A 130 -26.73 -27.19 -41.07
N ARG A 131 -27.74 -26.33 -40.90
CA ARG A 131 -29.15 -26.59 -41.28
C ARG A 131 -29.53 -25.81 -42.52
#